data_AF-A0A2D5U9T2-F1
#
_entry.id   AF-A0A2D5U9T2-F1
#
_cell.length_a   1.000
_cell.length_b   1.000
_cell.length_c   1.000
_cell.angle_alpha   90.00
_cell.angle_beta   90.00
_cell.angle_gamma   90.00
#
_symmetry.space_group_name_H-M   'P 1'
#
loop_
_entity.id
_entity.type
_entity.pdbx_description
1 polymer ?
#
loop_
_entity_poly.entity_id
_entity_poly.type
_entity_poly.pdbx_seq_one_letter_code
_entity_poly.pdbx_strand_id
1 'polypeptide(L)'
;MTQKSIHIGNQLVQGEHQQVSGEYVDIKGEEFYKIANYNQMKDFFISVVSDSNHWLFISTRGGLSAGRVDAQSALFPYYTDDKISDSSPFTGSRTIALVTSGDKTSLWEPLSDQYAGVYHISRNLYKNVYGDKLIFEEVNHDLGLSYRYAWRTSDRFGFVKTATLVNNSSHSVSVDIVDGIENLIPFGVESDVQNSLSCLVDAYKKNELDADTGLGLYSMSSILVDRAEPSEALSASVAWSVGMPESAKLVSSIQLDAFRKGLGVDQETDVRGRRGAYFVNGCLELAAHAEQSWSIVADVNQGPADVRELAAYINSSADIAKDIEDDIALGSHNLARIVGTSDGLQVTEDRLSANHHFANVLFNVMRGGLFVDNYTVDKADLIRFVKGFNRVEYQNSVAFFEALDDSFHYSDLIAAAELTNNASLQRLCMEYLPLSFSRRHGDPSRPWNKFAIQVKQDDGSQLLNFEGNWRDIFQNWEALSISIPNYVESMISKFVNASTADGYNPYRITRAGIDWEKPEPNDPWASIGYWGDHQIIYLLKFLE
;
A
#
# COMPACT_ATOMS: atom_id res chain seq x y z
N MET A 1 -15.24 -18.48 -39.58
CA MET A 1 -14.68 -17.29 -40.25
C MET A 1 -13.21 -17.55 -40.48
N THR A 2 -12.68 -17.34 -41.68
CA THR A 2 -11.23 -17.48 -41.94
C THR A 2 -10.48 -16.34 -41.27
N GLN A 3 -9.65 -16.64 -40.27
CA GLN A 3 -8.75 -15.66 -39.65
C GLN A 3 -7.80 -15.11 -40.72
N LYS A 4 -7.72 -13.78 -40.82
CA LYS A 4 -6.73 -13.11 -41.67
C LYS A 4 -5.40 -13.08 -40.93
N SER A 5 -4.30 -13.43 -41.59
CA SER A 5 -2.95 -13.19 -41.07
C SER A 5 -2.67 -11.68 -41.09
N ILE A 6 -2.37 -11.11 -39.92
CA ILE A 6 -2.08 -9.69 -39.76
C ILE A 6 -0.56 -9.55 -39.60
N HIS A 7 0.04 -8.58 -40.29
CA HIS A 7 1.47 -8.28 -40.20
C HIS A 7 1.69 -6.81 -39.83
N ILE A 8 2.71 -6.53 -39.02
CA ILE A 8 3.27 -5.20 -38.77
C ILE A 8 4.62 -5.14 -39.48
N GLY A 9 4.69 -4.40 -40.60
CA GLY A 9 5.83 -4.50 -41.51
C GLY A 9 5.99 -5.93 -42.03
N ASN A 10 7.16 -6.54 -41.78
CA ASN A 10 7.42 -7.94 -42.12
C ASN A 10 7.10 -8.93 -40.99
N GLN A 11 6.81 -8.44 -39.78
CA GLN A 11 6.56 -9.28 -38.61
C GLN A 11 5.12 -9.78 -38.62
N LEU A 12 4.93 -11.10 -38.50
CA LEU A 12 3.60 -11.67 -38.27
C LEU A 12 3.16 -11.30 -36.86
N VAL A 13 1.95 -10.73 -36.74
CA VAL A 13 1.34 -10.45 -35.43
C VAL A 13 0.91 -11.78 -34.84
N GLN A 14 1.52 -12.14 -33.71
CA GLN A 14 1.17 -13.31 -32.94
C GLN A 14 -0.22 -13.10 -32.33
N GLY A 15 -1.10 -14.07 -32.56
CA GLY A 15 -2.44 -14.05 -31.99
C GLY A 15 -2.40 -14.45 -30.52
N GLU A 16 -3.09 -13.70 -29.68
CA GLU A 16 -3.30 -14.05 -28.28
C GLU A 16 -4.72 -14.57 -28.11
N HIS A 17 -4.90 -15.89 -28.24
CA HIS A 17 -6.14 -16.57 -27.85
C HIS A 17 -5.78 -17.72 -26.92
N GLN A 18 -5.14 -17.37 -25.81
CA GLN A 18 -4.83 -18.31 -24.74
C GLN A 18 -6.01 -18.34 -23.76
N GLN A 19 -6.34 -19.52 -23.23
CA GLN A 19 -7.42 -19.66 -22.27
C GLN A 19 -6.98 -19.09 -20.91
N VAL A 20 -7.82 -18.23 -20.31
CA VAL A 20 -7.63 -17.77 -18.93
C VAL A 20 -7.97 -18.91 -17.97
N SER A 21 -7.10 -19.16 -17.01
CA SER A 21 -7.32 -20.15 -15.94
C SER A 21 -6.76 -19.65 -14.62
N GLY A 22 -7.30 -20.20 -13.52
CA GLY A 22 -6.87 -19.86 -12.17
C GLY A 22 -6.51 -21.12 -11.39
N GLU A 23 -5.39 -21.08 -10.67
CA GLU A 23 -4.93 -22.17 -9.81
C GLU A 23 -4.09 -21.66 -8.65
N TYR A 24 -3.99 -22.45 -7.58
CA TYR A 24 -3.04 -22.18 -6.52
C TYR A 24 -1.68 -22.80 -6.85
N VAL A 25 -0.62 -22.03 -6.63
CA VAL A 25 0.78 -22.43 -6.84
C VAL A 25 1.61 -22.09 -5.62
N ASP A 26 2.69 -22.84 -5.40
CA ASP A 26 3.72 -22.50 -4.42
C ASP A 26 4.86 -21.75 -5.11
N ILE A 27 5.24 -20.60 -4.56
CA ILE A 27 6.40 -19.82 -4.99
C ILE A 27 7.27 -19.58 -3.76
N LYS A 28 8.41 -20.28 -3.70
CA LYS A 28 9.39 -20.17 -2.60
C LYS A 28 8.78 -20.47 -1.21
N GLY A 29 7.89 -21.45 -1.12
CA GLY A 29 7.25 -21.86 0.14
C GLY A 29 6.08 -20.98 0.57
N GLU A 30 5.62 -20.10 -0.31
CA GLU A 30 4.44 -19.27 -0.09
C GLU A 30 3.38 -19.54 -1.16
N GLU A 31 2.13 -19.55 -0.73
CA GLU A 31 0.99 -19.89 -1.57
C GLU A 31 0.45 -18.65 -2.30
N PHE A 32 0.30 -18.77 -3.62
CA PHE A 32 -0.25 -17.75 -4.50
C PHE A 32 -1.42 -18.28 -5.30
N TYR A 33 -2.43 -17.43 -5.53
CA TYR A 33 -3.40 -17.64 -6.59
C TYR A 33 -2.85 -17.06 -7.90
N LYS A 34 -2.62 -17.92 -8.88
CA LYS A 34 -2.17 -17.58 -10.23
C LYS A 34 -3.37 -17.39 -11.13
N ILE A 35 -3.41 -16.27 -11.85
CA ILE A 35 -4.26 -16.06 -13.01
C ILE A 35 -3.37 -16.17 -14.25
N ALA A 36 -3.50 -17.27 -14.98
CA ALA A 36 -2.75 -17.49 -16.21
C ALA A 36 -3.38 -16.72 -17.38
N ASN A 37 -2.53 -16.12 -18.21
CA ASN A 37 -2.92 -15.33 -19.38
C ASN A 37 -3.86 -14.16 -19.01
N TYR A 38 -3.55 -13.47 -17.90
CA TYR A 38 -4.43 -12.42 -17.35
C TYR A 38 -4.64 -11.26 -18.33
N ASN A 39 -3.72 -11.05 -19.28
CA ASN A 39 -3.82 -10.08 -20.36
C ASN A 39 -4.99 -10.34 -21.31
N GLN A 40 -5.62 -11.52 -21.25
CA GLN A 40 -6.84 -11.84 -22.00
C GLN A 40 -8.12 -11.44 -21.26
N MET A 41 -8.01 -10.92 -20.04
CA MET A 41 -9.13 -10.37 -19.27
C MET A 41 -9.27 -8.87 -19.53
N LYS A 42 -10.47 -8.33 -19.26
CA LYS A 42 -10.59 -6.88 -19.11
C LYS A 42 -9.71 -6.44 -17.94
N ASP A 43 -8.97 -5.35 -18.14
CA ASP A 43 -8.15 -4.75 -17.09
C ASP A 43 -8.97 -4.52 -15.80
N PHE A 44 -8.36 -4.83 -14.67
CA PHE A 44 -8.97 -4.67 -13.35
C PHE A 44 -7.98 -4.08 -12.35
N PHE A 45 -8.53 -3.54 -11.26
CA PHE A 45 -7.78 -2.77 -10.27
C PHE A 45 -7.63 -3.56 -8.97
N ILE A 46 -6.47 -3.45 -8.34
CA ILE A 46 -6.05 -4.30 -7.22
C ILE A 46 -5.58 -3.41 -6.07
N SER A 47 -6.02 -3.73 -4.85
CA SER A 47 -5.38 -3.24 -3.63
C SER A 47 -4.41 -4.30 -3.10
N VAL A 48 -3.19 -3.88 -2.81
CA VAL A 48 -2.21 -4.67 -2.06
C VAL A 48 -2.17 -4.13 -0.64
N VAL A 49 -2.40 -5.02 0.32
CA VAL A 49 -2.57 -4.68 1.74
C VAL A 49 -1.22 -4.73 2.46
N SER A 50 -1.16 -4.14 3.65
CA SER A 50 0.02 -4.16 4.52
C SER A 50 -0.47 -4.23 5.97
N ASP A 51 0.34 -4.82 6.85
CA ASP A 51 0.14 -4.77 8.30
C ASP A 51 0.41 -3.37 8.88
N SER A 52 1.17 -2.55 8.16
CA SER A 52 1.58 -1.20 8.55
C SER A 52 0.76 -0.13 7.80
N ASN A 53 1.33 1.07 7.62
CA ASN A 53 0.69 2.24 7.05
C ASN A 53 0.82 2.36 5.53
N HIS A 54 1.26 1.32 4.81
CA HIS A 54 1.35 1.36 3.35
C HIS A 54 -0.04 1.31 2.69
N TRP A 55 -0.13 1.96 1.54
CA TRP A 55 -1.20 1.77 0.57
C TRP A 55 -0.59 1.58 -0.82
N LEU A 56 -1.13 0.63 -1.58
CA LEU A 56 -0.74 0.36 -2.96
C LEU A 56 -1.98 -0.05 -3.76
N PHE A 57 -2.27 0.74 -4.78
CA PHE A 57 -3.38 0.55 -5.70
C PHE A 57 -2.84 0.43 -7.12
N ILE A 58 -3.09 -0.70 -7.80
CA ILE A 58 -2.42 -1.05 -9.05
C ILE A 58 -3.38 -1.67 -10.05
N SER A 59 -3.30 -1.24 -11.30
CA SER A 59 -3.97 -1.83 -12.45
C SER A 59 -3.21 -3.06 -12.93
N THR A 60 -3.92 -4.03 -13.52
CA THR A 60 -3.31 -5.16 -14.23
C THR A 60 -2.44 -4.74 -15.41
N ARG A 61 -2.58 -3.49 -15.88
CA ARG A 61 -1.66 -2.86 -16.85
C ARG A 61 -0.29 -2.49 -16.25
N GLY A 62 -0.11 -2.61 -14.94
CA GLY A 62 1.12 -2.27 -14.21
C GLY A 62 1.21 -0.84 -13.69
N GLY A 63 0.31 0.05 -14.12
CA GLY A 63 0.20 1.41 -13.58
C GLY A 63 -0.31 1.39 -12.14
N LEU A 64 0.32 2.16 -11.25
CA LEU A 64 0.01 2.17 -9.83
C LEU A 64 0.06 3.56 -9.20
N SER A 65 -0.58 3.67 -8.05
CA SER A 65 -0.32 4.69 -7.05
C SER A 65 -0.02 4.00 -5.72
N ALA A 66 1.01 4.46 -5.01
CA ALA A 66 1.41 3.89 -3.73
C ALA A 66 1.99 4.96 -2.81
N GLY A 67 1.98 4.74 -1.50
CA GLY A 67 2.55 5.63 -0.50
C GLY A 67 2.29 5.14 0.93
N ARG A 68 2.61 5.98 1.93
CA ARG A 68 2.37 5.67 3.34
C ARG A 68 1.36 6.64 3.93
N VAL A 69 0.60 6.22 4.94
CA VAL A 69 -0.42 7.00 5.65
C VAL A 69 -1.58 7.45 4.76
N ASP A 70 -1.38 8.38 3.84
CA ASP A 70 -2.43 8.97 3.00
C ASP A 70 -1.87 9.43 1.64
N ALA A 71 -2.74 10.00 0.80
CA ALA A 71 -2.39 10.48 -0.54
C ALA A 71 -1.43 11.69 -0.57
N GLN A 72 -1.17 12.38 0.55
CA GLN A 72 -0.19 13.46 0.62
C GLN A 72 1.24 12.92 0.76
N SER A 73 1.37 11.67 1.19
CA SER A 73 2.63 10.95 1.35
C SER A 73 2.77 9.86 0.29
N ALA A 74 2.53 10.25 -0.96
CA ALA A 74 2.55 9.37 -2.12
C ALA A 74 3.96 9.19 -2.71
N LEU A 75 4.32 7.95 -3.03
CA LEU A 75 5.51 7.59 -3.80
C LEU A 75 5.27 7.78 -5.30
N PHE A 76 4.07 7.47 -5.78
CA PHE A 76 3.62 7.66 -7.16
C PHE A 76 2.35 8.54 -7.16
N PRO A 77 2.08 9.33 -8.21
CA PRO A 77 0.95 10.27 -8.22
C PRO A 77 -0.37 9.60 -7.84
N TYR A 78 -1.15 10.24 -6.97
CA TYR A 78 -2.49 9.78 -6.58
C TYR A 78 -3.56 10.35 -7.50
N TYR A 79 -4.00 9.53 -8.45
CA TYR A 79 -5.06 9.84 -9.41
C TYR A 79 -6.25 8.89 -9.26
N THR A 80 -7.32 9.12 -10.03
CA THR A 80 -8.43 8.17 -10.16
C THR A 80 -7.98 6.90 -10.88
N ASP A 81 -8.66 5.79 -10.64
CA ASP A 81 -8.26 4.45 -11.11
C ASP A 81 -8.13 4.36 -12.64
N ASP A 82 -9.01 5.02 -13.38
CA ASP A 82 -8.93 5.19 -14.84
C ASP A 82 -7.60 5.82 -15.28
N LYS A 83 -7.22 6.95 -14.68
CA LYS A 83 -5.96 7.66 -14.98
C LYS A 83 -4.73 6.87 -14.55
N ILE A 84 -4.80 6.16 -13.42
CA ILE A 84 -3.71 5.26 -13.00
C ILE A 84 -3.51 4.17 -14.06
N SER A 85 -4.59 3.55 -14.52
CA SER A 85 -4.54 2.52 -15.57
C SER A 85 -3.95 3.06 -16.88
N ASP A 86 -4.42 4.24 -17.34
CA ASP A 86 -3.96 4.89 -18.57
C ASP A 86 -2.49 5.34 -18.50
N SER A 87 -1.98 5.62 -17.30
CA SER A 87 -0.60 6.06 -17.07
C SER A 87 0.42 4.91 -16.93
N SER A 88 0.00 3.65 -17.06
CA SER A 88 0.89 2.47 -17.03
C SER A 88 2.15 2.56 -17.92
N PRO A 89 2.16 3.23 -19.09
CA PRO A 89 3.37 3.40 -19.89
C PRO A 89 4.35 4.45 -19.35
N PHE A 90 4.01 5.16 -18.27
CA PHE A 90 4.80 6.29 -17.77
C PHE A 90 4.92 6.39 -16.24
N THR A 91 4.30 5.48 -15.47
CA THR A 91 4.30 5.50 -14.01
C THR A 91 4.43 4.09 -13.46
N GLY A 92 5.35 3.89 -12.51
CA GLY A 92 5.57 2.59 -11.90
C GLY A 92 6.67 1.79 -12.54
N SER A 93 6.50 0.46 -12.57
CA SER A 93 7.51 -0.46 -13.08
C SER A 93 7.78 -0.29 -14.57
N ARG A 94 9.04 -0.21 -14.96
CA ARG A 94 9.48 -0.19 -16.36
C ARG A 94 10.73 -1.04 -16.53
N THR A 95 10.72 -1.90 -17.55
CA THR A 95 11.83 -2.80 -17.85
C THR A 95 12.04 -2.85 -19.36
N ILE A 96 13.28 -2.67 -19.79
CA ILE A 96 13.70 -2.71 -21.20
C ILE A 96 14.93 -3.61 -21.28
N ALA A 97 14.90 -4.60 -22.17
CA ALA A 97 15.97 -5.57 -22.32
C ALA A 97 16.41 -5.66 -23.79
N LEU A 98 17.72 -5.59 -24.03
CA LEU A 98 18.36 -5.91 -25.29
C LEU A 98 18.97 -7.30 -25.17
N VAL A 99 18.29 -8.28 -25.76
CA VAL A 99 18.61 -9.70 -25.64
C VAL A 99 19.44 -10.12 -26.84
N THR A 100 20.69 -10.51 -26.60
CA THR A 100 21.63 -10.95 -27.65
C THR A 100 21.80 -12.46 -27.62
N SER A 101 21.47 -13.10 -28.74
CA SER A 101 21.67 -14.53 -28.97
C SER A 101 22.33 -14.75 -30.32
N GLY A 102 23.62 -15.13 -30.31
CA GLY A 102 24.46 -15.15 -31.51
C GLY A 102 24.65 -13.74 -32.06
N ASP A 103 24.47 -13.56 -33.37
CA ASP A 103 24.65 -12.27 -34.07
C ASP A 103 23.41 -11.36 -34.04
N LYS A 104 22.33 -11.77 -33.33
CA LYS A 104 21.06 -11.04 -33.29
C LYS A 104 20.81 -10.47 -31.90
N THR A 105 20.59 -9.16 -31.84
CA THR A 105 20.06 -8.46 -30.68
C THR A 105 18.57 -8.15 -30.88
N SER A 106 17.74 -8.50 -29.91
CA SER A 106 16.28 -8.32 -29.93
C SER A 106 15.85 -7.42 -28.77
N LEU A 107 15.03 -6.41 -29.05
CA LEU A 107 14.44 -5.56 -28.02
C LEU A 107 13.22 -6.25 -27.41
N TRP A 108 13.18 -6.35 -26.08
CA TRP A 108 12.06 -6.88 -25.33
C TRP A 108 11.72 -5.95 -24.17
N GLU A 109 10.45 -5.51 -24.10
CA GLU A 109 9.92 -4.72 -22.99
C GLU A 109 8.80 -5.52 -22.32
N PRO A 110 9.12 -6.38 -21.34
CA PRO A 110 8.11 -7.22 -20.71
C PRO A 110 7.02 -6.36 -20.06
N LEU A 111 5.78 -6.85 -20.16
CA LEU A 111 4.58 -6.24 -19.57
C LEU A 111 4.17 -4.89 -20.21
N SER A 112 4.90 -4.42 -21.23
CA SER A 112 4.54 -3.25 -22.05
C SER A 112 3.63 -3.65 -23.22
N ASP A 113 2.70 -2.77 -23.58
CA ASP A 113 1.85 -2.95 -24.77
C ASP A 113 2.47 -2.34 -26.05
N GLN A 114 3.63 -1.68 -25.94
CA GLN A 114 4.27 -0.94 -27.05
C GLN A 114 4.61 -1.83 -28.26
N TYR A 115 4.86 -3.12 -28.03
CA TYR A 115 5.22 -4.11 -29.05
C TYR A 115 4.29 -5.34 -29.03
N ALA A 116 3.02 -5.13 -28.68
CA ALA A 116 2.03 -6.20 -28.59
C ALA A 116 1.96 -7.02 -29.90
N GLY A 117 1.97 -8.34 -29.77
CA GLY A 117 1.93 -9.29 -30.89
C GLY A 117 3.23 -9.45 -31.66
N VAL A 118 4.34 -8.81 -31.28
CA VAL A 118 5.66 -9.07 -31.92
C VAL A 118 6.21 -10.44 -31.52
N TYR A 119 6.08 -10.81 -30.24
CA TYR A 119 6.58 -12.07 -29.67
C TYR A 119 5.45 -13.01 -29.28
N HIS A 120 5.73 -14.31 -29.25
CA HIS A 120 4.89 -15.28 -28.55
C HIS A 120 5.12 -15.18 -27.04
N ILE A 121 4.12 -14.69 -26.31
CA ILE A 121 4.21 -14.46 -24.86
C ILE A 121 3.10 -15.15 -24.07
N SER A 122 3.34 -15.30 -22.76
CA SER A 122 2.30 -15.59 -21.76
C SER A 122 2.48 -14.62 -20.59
N ARG A 123 1.41 -13.95 -20.16
CA ARG A 123 1.45 -13.09 -18.97
C ARG A 123 0.66 -13.70 -17.83
N ASN A 124 1.29 -13.85 -16.67
CA ASN A 124 0.67 -14.42 -15.48
C ASN A 124 0.68 -13.40 -14.35
N LEU A 125 -0.39 -13.40 -13.56
CA LEU A 125 -0.53 -12.54 -12.38
C LEU A 125 -0.68 -13.44 -11.15
N TYR A 126 0.02 -13.11 -10.07
CA TYR A 126 -0.05 -13.87 -8.84
C TYR A 126 -0.31 -12.95 -7.65
N LYS A 127 -1.26 -13.31 -6.79
CA LYS A 127 -1.47 -12.65 -5.50
C LYS A 127 -1.43 -13.70 -4.41
N ASN A 128 -0.64 -13.46 -3.36
CA ASN A 128 -0.54 -14.42 -2.26
C ASN A 128 -1.84 -14.45 -1.44
N VAL A 129 -2.00 -15.50 -0.63
CA VAL A 129 -3.21 -15.70 0.19
C VAL A 129 -3.47 -14.52 1.13
N TYR A 130 -2.43 -13.95 1.75
CA TYR A 130 -2.58 -12.81 2.65
C TYR A 130 -2.87 -11.49 1.92
N GLY A 131 -2.59 -11.44 0.62
CA GLY A 131 -2.88 -10.31 -0.25
C GLY A 131 -1.89 -9.15 -0.19
N ASP A 132 -0.79 -9.28 0.55
CA ASP A 132 0.29 -8.29 0.72
C ASP A 132 1.40 -8.41 -0.34
N LYS A 133 1.35 -9.42 -1.21
CA LYS A 133 2.32 -9.62 -2.29
C LYS A 133 1.63 -9.81 -3.64
N LEU A 134 2.12 -9.08 -4.64
CA LEU A 134 1.60 -9.12 -6.01
C LEU A 134 2.75 -9.31 -7.00
N ILE A 135 2.62 -10.28 -7.88
CA ILE A 135 3.64 -10.65 -8.85
C ILE A 135 3.07 -10.53 -10.26
N PHE A 136 3.81 -9.83 -11.12
CA PHE A 136 3.60 -9.82 -12.56
C PHE A 136 4.68 -10.63 -13.23
N GLU A 137 4.31 -11.46 -14.20
CA GLU A 137 5.24 -12.29 -14.96
C GLU A 137 4.90 -12.21 -16.45
N GLU A 138 5.94 -12.12 -17.28
CA GLU A 138 5.87 -12.37 -18.71
C GLU A 138 6.90 -13.42 -19.10
N VAL A 139 6.45 -14.47 -19.77
CA VAL A 139 7.29 -15.47 -20.42
C VAL A 139 7.35 -15.13 -21.91
N ASN A 140 8.54 -14.86 -22.42
CA ASN A 140 8.80 -14.69 -23.85
C ASN A 140 9.33 -16.01 -24.42
N HIS A 141 8.46 -16.72 -25.14
CA HIS A 141 8.75 -18.05 -25.66
C HIS A 141 9.72 -18.03 -26.85
N ASP A 142 9.76 -16.91 -27.59
CA ASP A 142 10.67 -16.75 -28.74
C ASP A 142 12.11 -16.50 -28.30
N LEU A 143 12.29 -15.76 -27.20
CA LEU A 143 13.59 -15.48 -26.60
C LEU A 143 14.01 -16.54 -25.57
N GLY A 144 13.08 -17.40 -25.12
CA GLY A 144 13.34 -18.38 -24.07
C GLY A 144 13.64 -17.73 -22.72
N LEU A 145 13.03 -16.58 -22.41
CA LEU A 145 13.26 -15.82 -21.17
C LEU A 145 11.94 -15.62 -20.40
N SER A 146 12.03 -15.57 -19.08
CA SER A 146 10.94 -15.14 -18.21
C SER A 146 11.38 -13.96 -17.36
N TYR A 147 10.59 -12.89 -17.38
CA TYR A 147 10.77 -11.75 -16.49
C TYR A 147 9.60 -11.69 -15.53
N ARG A 148 9.92 -11.50 -14.26
CA ARG A 148 8.96 -11.38 -13.18
C ARG A 148 9.34 -10.24 -12.26
N TYR A 149 8.37 -9.47 -11.78
CA TYR A 149 8.58 -8.61 -10.63
C TYR A 149 7.48 -8.78 -9.57
N ALA A 150 7.87 -8.61 -8.31
CA ALA A 150 6.99 -8.67 -7.15
C ALA A 150 6.95 -7.30 -6.45
N TRP A 151 5.76 -6.79 -6.15
CA TRP A 151 5.55 -5.71 -5.19
C TRP A 151 5.26 -6.29 -3.81
N ARG A 152 6.03 -5.82 -2.82
CA ARG A 152 5.96 -6.23 -1.40
C ARG A 152 6.18 -5.00 -0.52
N THR A 153 5.73 -5.06 0.74
CA THR A 153 5.94 -3.97 1.71
C THR A 153 6.86 -4.42 2.83
N SER A 154 7.73 -3.51 3.26
CA SER A 154 8.57 -3.61 4.44
C SER A 154 8.27 -2.40 5.31
N ASP A 155 7.89 -2.63 6.57
CA ASP A 155 7.63 -1.54 7.49
C ASP A 155 8.85 -0.65 7.69
N ARG A 156 10.03 -1.27 7.73
CA ARG A 156 11.32 -0.61 7.90
C ARG A 156 11.85 0.10 6.65
N PHE A 157 11.66 -0.50 5.47
CA PHE A 157 12.32 -0.05 4.23
C PHE A 157 11.36 0.50 3.16
N GLY A 158 10.05 0.45 3.39
CA GLY A 158 9.03 0.95 2.47
C GLY A 158 8.58 -0.11 1.45
N PHE A 159 8.56 0.27 0.18
CA PHE A 159 8.14 -0.58 -0.93
C PHE A 159 9.32 -1.32 -1.56
N VAL A 160 9.15 -2.62 -1.78
CA VAL A 160 10.18 -3.48 -2.37
C VAL A 160 9.66 -4.06 -3.68
N LYS A 161 10.24 -3.62 -4.80
CA LYS A 161 10.08 -4.22 -6.13
C LYS A 161 11.22 -5.20 -6.36
N THR A 162 10.93 -6.50 -6.35
CA THR A 162 11.95 -7.52 -6.62
C THR A 162 11.74 -8.13 -7.98
N ALA A 163 12.73 -7.92 -8.85
CA ALA A 163 12.76 -8.44 -10.19
C ALA A 163 13.51 -9.78 -10.23
N THR A 164 13.14 -10.64 -11.17
CA THR A 164 13.83 -11.88 -11.48
C THR A 164 13.77 -12.11 -12.98
N LEU A 165 14.94 -12.37 -13.57
CA LEU A 165 15.10 -12.75 -14.96
C LEU A 165 15.61 -14.19 -15.01
N VAL A 166 14.89 -15.06 -15.72
CA VAL A 166 15.20 -16.48 -15.85
C VAL A 166 15.47 -16.81 -17.31
N ASN A 167 16.56 -17.53 -17.58
CA ASN A 167 16.84 -18.10 -18.88
C ASN A 167 16.25 -19.52 -18.96
N ASN A 168 15.15 -19.68 -19.69
CA ASN A 168 14.49 -20.97 -19.87
C ASN A 168 15.10 -21.83 -20.98
N SER A 169 16.06 -21.28 -21.74
CA SER A 169 16.68 -21.97 -22.86
C SER A 169 17.82 -22.89 -22.44
N SER A 170 18.24 -23.76 -23.35
CA SER A 170 19.39 -24.66 -23.19
C SER A 170 20.75 -24.00 -23.49
N HIS A 171 20.78 -22.69 -23.74
CA HIS A 171 21.98 -21.96 -24.15
C HIS A 171 22.16 -20.71 -23.29
N SER A 172 23.38 -20.18 -23.22
CA SER A 172 23.62 -18.90 -22.56
C SER A 172 23.04 -17.74 -23.37
N VAL A 173 22.52 -16.73 -22.68
CA VAL A 173 21.97 -15.52 -23.28
C VAL A 173 22.59 -14.30 -22.58
N SER A 174 23.00 -13.32 -23.38
CA SER A 174 23.47 -12.03 -22.89
C SER A 174 22.33 -11.02 -22.93
N VAL A 175 22.06 -10.35 -21.81
CA VAL A 175 20.95 -9.41 -21.67
C VAL A 175 21.46 -8.10 -21.08
N ASP A 176 21.52 -7.06 -21.90
CA ASP A 176 21.66 -5.69 -21.40
C ASP A 176 20.28 -5.19 -20.99
N ILE A 177 20.10 -4.85 -19.72
CA ILE A 177 18.79 -4.53 -19.14
C ILE A 177 18.81 -3.17 -18.45
N VAL A 178 17.72 -2.43 -18.63
CA VAL A 178 17.36 -1.26 -17.82
C VAL A 178 16.07 -1.61 -17.10
N ASP A 179 16.11 -1.73 -15.77
CA ASP A 179 14.95 -2.04 -14.93
C ASP A 179 14.77 -0.98 -13.85
N GLY A 180 13.53 -0.57 -13.59
CA GLY A 180 13.30 0.53 -12.67
C GLY A 180 11.86 0.81 -12.32
N ILE A 181 11.71 1.94 -11.63
CA ILE A 181 10.45 2.59 -11.31
C ILE A 181 10.49 4.05 -11.78
N GLU A 182 9.40 4.55 -12.36
CA GLU A 182 9.35 5.91 -12.91
C GLU A 182 8.16 6.72 -12.43
N ASN A 183 8.29 8.05 -12.55
CA ASN A 183 7.36 9.06 -12.09
C ASN A 183 7.19 9.09 -10.56
N LEU A 184 8.32 9.03 -9.86
CA LEU A 184 8.39 9.19 -8.42
C LEU A 184 8.02 10.63 -8.02
N ILE A 185 7.25 10.74 -6.94
CA ILE A 185 6.83 12.01 -6.35
C ILE A 185 7.84 12.41 -5.27
N PRO A 186 8.39 13.63 -5.32
CA PRO A 186 9.19 14.14 -4.22
C PRO A 186 8.32 14.46 -3.01
N PHE A 187 8.92 14.45 -1.83
CA PHE A 187 8.26 14.84 -0.59
C PHE A 187 7.59 16.23 -0.69
N GLY A 188 6.41 16.37 -0.06
CA GLY A 188 5.74 17.66 0.12
C GLY A 188 4.89 18.13 -1.07
N VAL A 189 4.73 17.30 -2.10
CA VAL A 189 3.78 17.58 -3.20
C VAL A 189 2.39 17.13 -2.77
N GLU A 190 1.49 18.09 -2.53
CA GLU A 190 0.10 17.81 -2.21
C GLU A 190 -0.64 17.15 -3.38
N SER A 191 -1.56 16.22 -3.08
CA SER A 191 -2.31 15.47 -4.10
C SER A 191 -3.07 16.39 -5.06
N ASP A 192 -3.67 17.46 -4.53
CA ASP A 192 -4.49 18.38 -5.32
C ASP A 192 -3.61 19.23 -6.26
N VAL A 193 -2.41 19.61 -5.80
CA VAL A 193 -1.40 20.30 -6.62
C VAL A 193 -0.86 19.37 -7.70
N GLN A 194 -0.55 18.11 -7.39
CA GLN A 194 -0.13 17.13 -8.40
C GLN A 194 -1.22 16.85 -9.44
N ASN A 195 -2.50 16.90 -9.05
CA ASN A 195 -3.62 16.69 -9.95
C ASN A 195 -3.88 17.90 -10.89
N SER A 196 -3.71 19.11 -10.38
CA SER A 196 -4.07 20.34 -11.10
C SER A 196 -2.90 21.06 -11.78
N LEU A 197 -1.70 20.95 -11.20
CA LEU A 197 -0.53 21.76 -11.53
C LEU A 197 0.75 20.93 -11.70
N SER A 198 0.65 19.65 -12.12
CA SER A 198 1.80 18.74 -12.25
C SER A 198 3.00 19.31 -13.05
N CYS A 199 2.75 20.10 -14.10
CA CYS A 199 3.83 20.73 -14.88
C CYS A 199 4.56 21.85 -14.10
N LEU A 200 3.88 22.54 -13.18
CA LEU A 200 4.51 23.45 -12.24
C LEU A 200 5.37 22.66 -11.25
N VAL A 201 4.85 21.55 -10.71
CA VAL A 201 5.61 20.67 -9.82
C VAL A 201 6.90 20.20 -10.50
N ASP A 202 6.84 19.78 -11.76
CA ASP A 202 8.00 19.34 -12.52
C ASP A 202 9.14 20.36 -12.51
N ALA A 203 8.85 21.67 -12.57
CA ALA A 203 9.86 22.72 -12.54
C ALA A 203 10.64 22.82 -11.22
N TYR A 204 10.08 22.30 -10.12
CA TYR A 204 10.68 22.30 -8.78
C TYR A 204 11.39 20.98 -8.45
N LYS A 205 11.20 19.93 -9.27
CA LYS A 205 11.79 18.61 -9.00
C LYS A 205 13.31 18.64 -9.09
N LYS A 206 13.94 18.00 -8.10
CA LYS A 206 15.36 17.73 -8.03
C LYS A 206 15.56 16.24 -7.71
N ASN A 207 16.15 15.51 -8.66
CA ASN A 207 16.42 14.09 -8.54
C ASN A 207 17.94 13.92 -8.47
N GLU A 208 18.45 13.45 -7.35
CA GLU A 208 19.87 13.32 -7.07
C GLU A 208 20.25 11.87 -6.83
N LEU A 209 21.50 11.51 -7.13
CA LEU A 209 22.08 10.22 -6.76
C LEU A 209 23.26 10.46 -5.85
N ASP A 210 23.24 9.85 -4.67
CA ASP A 210 24.46 9.64 -3.90
C ASP A 210 25.27 8.53 -4.56
N ALA A 211 26.36 8.91 -5.22
CA ALA A 211 27.18 7.98 -6.02
C ALA A 211 27.89 6.92 -5.16
N ASP A 212 28.13 7.19 -3.87
CA ASP A 212 28.83 6.25 -3.00
C ASP A 212 27.94 5.09 -2.57
N THR A 213 26.64 5.36 -2.35
CA THR A 213 25.65 4.35 -1.91
C THR A 213 24.74 3.85 -3.02
N GLY A 214 24.63 4.61 -4.12
CA GLY A 214 23.61 4.39 -5.15
C GLY A 214 22.19 4.79 -4.72
N LEU A 215 22.05 5.57 -3.64
CA LEU A 215 20.78 6.07 -3.11
C LEU A 215 20.29 7.26 -3.95
N GLY A 216 19.14 7.10 -4.59
CA GLY A 216 18.40 8.16 -5.27
C GLY A 216 17.56 8.98 -4.28
N LEU A 217 17.64 10.30 -4.38
CA LEU A 217 16.92 11.27 -3.56
C LEU A 217 16.00 12.10 -4.45
N TYR A 218 14.70 12.11 -4.13
CA TYR A 218 13.67 12.84 -4.87
C TYR A 218 13.08 13.92 -3.98
N SER A 219 13.50 15.15 -4.22
CA SER A 219 13.12 16.33 -3.44
C SER A 219 12.59 17.45 -4.35
N MET A 220 12.07 18.49 -3.72
CA MET A 220 11.81 19.77 -4.40
C MET A 220 12.89 20.77 -4.05
N SER A 221 13.18 21.71 -4.95
CA SER A 221 14.06 22.85 -4.62
C SER A 221 13.49 23.74 -3.53
N SER A 222 12.16 23.74 -3.36
CA SER A 222 11.40 24.39 -2.30
C SER A 222 9.98 23.82 -2.26
N ILE A 223 9.31 23.85 -1.10
CA ILE A 223 7.88 23.52 -1.01
C ILE A 223 7.08 24.58 -1.77
N LEU A 224 6.08 24.13 -2.53
CA LEU A 224 5.18 25.01 -3.28
C LEU A 224 4.26 25.76 -2.31
N VAL A 225 4.42 27.09 -2.25
CA VAL A 225 3.54 27.97 -1.48
C VAL A 225 3.34 29.28 -2.25
N ASP A 226 2.13 29.83 -2.24
CA ASP A 226 1.81 31.11 -2.89
C ASP A 226 2.28 32.33 -2.06
N ARG A 227 2.59 32.09 -0.79
CA ARG A 227 3.14 33.13 0.10
C ARG A 227 4.55 33.47 -0.33
N ALA A 228 4.86 34.76 -0.35
CA ALA A 228 6.21 35.26 -0.61
C ALA A 228 7.12 35.09 0.64
N GLU A 229 7.29 33.85 1.09
CA GLU A 229 8.13 33.46 2.23
C GLU A 229 9.01 32.24 1.87
N PRO A 230 10.17 32.08 2.52
CA PRO A 230 10.98 30.87 2.36
C PRO A 230 10.18 29.62 2.75
N SER A 231 10.25 28.59 1.92
CA SER A 231 9.55 27.32 2.14
C SER A 231 10.47 26.17 1.80
N GLU A 232 11.29 25.77 2.78
CA GLU A 232 12.34 24.77 2.60
C GLU A 232 11.75 23.35 2.47
N ALA A 233 12.25 22.58 1.51
CA ALA A 233 11.93 21.16 1.37
C ALA A 233 13.05 20.32 2.01
N LEU A 234 12.85 19.92 3.27
CA LEU A 234 13.88 19.27 4.10
C LEU A 234 13.73 17.74 4.20
N SER A 235 12.91 17.13 3.36
CA SER A 235 12.74 15.69 3.29
C SER A 235 12.64 15.23 1.84
N ALA A 236 12.79 13.95 1.61
CA ALA A 236 12.79 13.35 0.28
C ALA A 236 12.00 12.04 0.25
N SER A 237 11.52 11.68 -0.92
CA SER A 237 11.32 10.26 -1.24
C SER A 237 12.68 9.69 -1.64
N VAL A 238 12.90 8.40 -1.39
CA VAL A 238 14.18 7.74 -1.70
C VAL A 238 13.96 6.48 -2.50
N ALA A 239 14.95 6.10 -3.32
CA ALA A 239 15.01 4.78 -3.92
C ALA A 239 16.47 4.28 -4.02
N TRP A 240 16.67 2.99 -3.83
CA TRP A 240 17.98 2.34 -3.88
C TRP A 240 17.82 0.89 -4.34
N SER A 241 18.93 0.15 -4.51
CA SER A 241 18.85 -1.22 -5.02
C SER A 241 19.92 -2.15 -4.48
N VAL A 242 19.62 -3.45 -4.53
CA VAL A 242 20.50 -4.56 -4.12
C VAL A 242 20.39 -5.72 -5.12
N GLY A 243 21.43 -6.54 -5.22
CA GLY A 243 21.44 -7.72 -6.11
C GLY A 243 21.91 -7.45 -7.54
N MET A 244 22.34 -6.22 -7.85
CA MET A 244 22.94 -5.86 -9.14
C MET A 244 24.19 -4.97 -8.90
N PRO A 245 25.36 -5.58 -8.62
CA PRO A 245 26.59 -4.84 -8.37
C PRO A 245 27.07 -4.12 -9.65
N GLU A 246 27.77 -3.01 -9.49
CA GLU A 246 28.39 -2.22 -10.59
C GLU A 246 27.42 -1.71 -11.67
N SER A 247 26.12 -1.75 -11.42
CA SER A 247 25.12 -1.20 -12.35
C SER A 247 25.11 0.32 -12.37
N ALA A 248 25.00 0.91 -13.56
CA ALA A 248 24.75 2.35 -13.71
C ALA A 248 23.33 2.70 -13.22
N LYS A 249 23.17 3.88 -12.62
CA LYS A 249 21.88 4.35 -12.10
C LYS A 249 21.36 5.55 -12.88
N LEU A 250 20.08 5.55 -13.21
CA LEU A 250 19.39 6.70 -13.79
C LEU A 250 18.38 7.22 -12.79
N VAL A 251 18.35 8.55 -12.60
CA VAL A 251 17.39 9.22 -11.70
C VAL A 251 16.22 9.84 -12.47
N SER A 252 16.14 9.59 -13.78
CA SER A 252 15.10 10.05 -14.69
C SER A 252 14.87 9.06 -15.85
N SER A 253 13.79 9.27 -16.62
CA SER A 253 13.47 8.45 -17.81
C SER A 253 14.07 8.99 -19.13
N ILE A 254 15.01 9.95 -19.08
CA ILE A 254 15.50 10.67 -20.28
C ILE A 254 16.17 9.72 -21.30
N GLN A 255 16.95 8.76 -20.81
CA GLN A 255 17.80 7.91 -21.65
C GLN A 255 17.12 6.64 -22.17
N LEU A 256 15.88 6.35 -21.76
CA LEU A 256 15.20 5.09 -22.11
C LEU A 256 15.02 4.91 -23.62
N ASP A 257 14.69 5.98 -24.35
CA ASP A 257 14.53 5.91 -25.81
C ASP A 257 15.86 5.72 -26.56
N ALA A 258 16.97 6.18 -25.97
CA ALA A 258 18.30 5.91 -26.50
C ALA A 258 18.65 4.43 -26.29
N PHE A 259 18.37 3.90 -25.09
CA PHE A 259 18.57 2.49 -24.77
C PHE A 259 17.78 1.54 -25.68
N ARG A 260 16.50 1.84 -25.94
CA ARG A 260 15.66 1.09 -26.91
C ARG A 260 16.29 0.97 -28.30
N LYS A 261 17.17 1.91 -28.68
CA LYS A 261 17.85 1.95 -29.98
C LYS A 261 19.23 1.29 -29.96
N GLY A 262 19.61 0.63 -28.86
CA GLY A 262 20.91 -0.03 -28.71
C GLY A 262 22.05 0.91 -28.31
N LEU A 263 21.73 2.11 -27.81
CA LEU A 263 22.74 2.98 -27.21
C LEU A 263 22.91 2.63 -25.73
N GLY A 264 24.13 2.76 -25.21
CA GLY A 264 24.38 2.64 -23.77
C GLY A 264 23.73 3.76 -22.97
N VAL A 265 23.77 3.64 -21.65
CA VAL A 265 23.31 4.69 -20.72
C VAL A 265 24.48 5.24 -19.91
N ASP A 266 24.40 6.51 -19.55
CA ASP A 266 25.33 7.18 -18.65
C ASP A 266 24.67 7.38 -17.29
N GLN A 267 25.41 7.17 -16.19
CA GLN A 267 24.90 7.37 -14.84
C GLN A 267 24.47 8.83 -14.62
N GLU A 268 23.29 9.03 -14.05
CA GLU A 268 22.73 10.35 -13.75
C GLU A 268 22.90 10.67 -12.26
N THR A 269 23.43 11.85 -11.93
CA THR A 269 23.70 12.26 -10.54
C THR A 269 22.90 13.47 -10.05
N ASP A 270 22.54 14.40 -10.94
CA ASP A 270 21.65 15.55 -10.64
C ASP A 270 20.81 15.85 -11.88
N VAL A 271 19.52 15.57 -11.81
CA VAL A 271 18.54 15.90 -12.85
C VAL A 271 17.45 16.77 -12.27
N ARG A 272 17.27 17.96 -12.86
CA ARG A 272 16.31 18.98 -12.41
C ARG A 272 15.21 19.20 -13.42
N GLY A 273 14.04 19.62 -12.98
CA GLY A 273 12.95 19.99 -13.89
C GLY A 273 12.28 18.81 -14.58
N ARG A 274 12.49 17.58 -14.07
CA ARG A 274 12.07 16.33 -14.70
C ARG A 274 11.44 15.40 -13.66
N ARG A 275 10.52 14.54 -14.12
CA ARG A 275 9.95 13.48 -13.30
C ARG A 275 11.05 12.54 -12.80
N GLY A 276 11.01 12.24 -11.51
CA GLY A 276 11.96 11.32 -10.90
C GLY A 276 11.72 9.89 -11.38
N ALA A 277 12.79 9.14 -11.55
CA ALA A 277 12.77 7.70 -11.76
C ALA A 277 13.97 7.08 -11.05
N TYR A 278 13.95 5.77 -10.80
CA TYR A 278 15.12 5.03 -10.35
C TYR A 278 15.28 3.81 -11.25
N PHE A 279 16.30 3.83 -12.11
CA PHE A 279 16.64 2.70 -12.96
C PHE A 279 18.01 2.15 -12.61
N VAL A 280 18.14 0.83 -12.68
CA VAL A 280 19.41 0.11 -12.68
C VAL A 280 19.67 -0.39 -14.10
N ASN A 281 20.90 -0.21 -14.58
CA ASN A 281 21.36 -0.76 -15.85
C ASN A 281 22.54 -1.69 -15.66
N GLY A 282 22.55 -2.81 -16.38
CA GLY A 282 23.74 -3.61 -16.53
C GLY A 282 23.56 -4.80 -17.47
N CYS A 283 24.69 -5.42 -17.80
CA CYS A 283 24.74 -6.58 -18.67
C CYS A 283 24.76 -7.87 -17.85
N LEU A 284 23.78 -8.74 -18.09
CA LEU A 284 23.61 -10.02 -17.43
C LEU A 284 23.98 -11.15 -18.40
N GLU A 285 24.96 -11.95 -18.02
CA GLU A 285 25.31 -13.19 -18.72
C GLU A 285 24.60 -14.37 -18.03
N LEU A 286 23.47 -14.78 -18.59
CA LEU A 286 22.66 -15.87 -18.02
C LEU A 286 23.00 -17.19 -18.68
N ALA A 287 23.61 -18.10 -17.90
CA ALA A 287 23.75 -19.49 -18.32
C ALA A 287 22.38 -20.16 -18.56
N ALA A 288 22.39 -21.29 -19.27
CA ALA A 288 21.18 -22.09 -19.48
C ALA A 288 20.52 -22.42 -18.13
N HIS A 289 19.21 -22.16 -18.01
CA HIS A 289 18.44 -22.40 -16.78
C HIS A 289 18.88 -21.58 -15.55
N ALA A 290 19.72 -20.56 -15.73
CA ALA A 290 20.11 -19.66 -14.65
C ALA A 290 19.04 -18.59 -14.40
N GLU A 291 18.99 -18.10 -13.16
CA GLU A 291 18.20 -16.95 -12.77
C GLU A 291 19.10 -15.88 -12.13
N GLN A 292 18.71 -14.61 -12.32
CA GLN A 292 19.27 -13.47 -11.61
C GLN A 292 18.13 -12.67 -10.99
N SER A 293 18.30 -12.25 -9.73
CA SER A 293 17.33 -11.43 -9.00
C SER A 293 17.99 -10.18 -8.43
N TRP A 294 17.23 -9.09 -8.40
CA TRP A 294 17.60 -7.82 -7.77
C TRP A 294 16.35 -7.15 -7.20
N SER A 295 16.54 -6.27 -6.23
CA SER A 295 15.47 -5.51 -5.61
C SER A 295 15.73 -4.02 -5.75
N ILE A 296 14.68 -3.28 -6.08
CA ILE A 296 14.61 -1.82 -5.93
C ILE A 296 13.71 -1.54 -4.73
N VAL A 297 14.21 -0.74 -3.82
CA VAL A 297 13.55 -0.39 -2.56
C VAL A 297 13.29 1.10 -2.56
N ALA A 298 12.10 1.52 -2.16
CA ALA A 298 11.70 2.93 -2.16
C ALA A 298 10.85 3.28 -0.95
N ASP A 299 11.10 4.43 -0.33
CA ASP A 299 10.31 4.93 0.79
C ASP A 299 10.03 6.42 0.65
N VAL A 300 9.04 6.90 1.40
CA VAL A 300 8.59 8.30 1.41
C VAL A 300 8.96 8.98 2.72
N ASN A 301 8.87 10.31 2.76
CA ASN A 301 8.97 11.12 3.98
C ASN A 301 10.29 10.96 4.76
N GLN A 302 11.41 10.75 4.06
CA GLN A 302 12.72 10.58 4.69
C GLN A 302 13.33 11.95 5.00
N GLY A 303 13.52 12.24 6.28
CA GLY A 303 14.26 13.41 6.74
C GLY A 303 15.78 13.23 6.59
N PRO A 304 16.57 14.26 6.89
CA PRO A 304 18.02 14.21 6.72
C PRO A 304 18.70 13.17 7.62
N ALA A 305 18.14 12.90 8.80
CA ALA A 305 18.61 11.85 9.71
C ALA A 305 18.36 10.47 9.10
N ASP A 306 17.14 10.22 8.62
CA ASP A 306 16.75 8.94 8.02
C ASP A 306 17.60 8.62 6.77
N VAL A 307 17.82 9.62 5.90
CA VAL A 307 18.67 9.48 4.71
C VAL A 307 20.10 9.12 5.10
N ARG A 308 20.67 9.78 6.11
CA ARG A 308 22.02 9.48 6.59
C ARG A 308 22.12 8.09 7.19
N GLU A 309 21.14 7.68 7.99
CA GLU A 309 21.10 6.35 8.60
C GLU A 309 20.96 5.26 7.53
N LEU A 310 20.10 5.47 6.54
CA LEU A 310 19.94 4.56 5.40
C LEU A 310 21.23 4.46 4.58
N ALA A 311 21.88 5.58 4.24
CA ALA A 311 23.15 5.59 3.53
C ALA A 311 24.25 4.83 4.29
N ALA A 312 24.35 5.04 5.60
CA ALA A 312 25.29 4.31 6.45
C ALA A 312 24.96 2.81 6.51
N TYR A 313 23.67 2.45 6.49
CA TYR A 313 23.21 1.07 6.50
C TYR A 313 23.53 0.34 5.19
N ILE A 314 23.28 0.98 4.04
CA ILE A 314 23.61 0.44 2.70
C ILE A 314 25.11 0.15 2.58
N ASN A 315 25.97 1.03 3.12
CA ASN A 315 27.43 0.86 3.11
C ASN A 315 27.99 -0.01 4.24
N SER A 316 27.12 -0.54 5.11
CA SER A 316 27.56 -1.39 6.21
C SER A 316 27.89 -2.82 5.73
N SER A 317 28.47 -3.63 6.61
CA SER A 317 28.66 -5.07 6.35
C SER A 317 27.40 -5.91 6.66
N ALA A 318 26.23 -5.28 6.80
CA ALA A 318 24.97 -5.98 7.04
C ALA A 318 24.54 -6.77 5.80
N ASP A 319 23.85 -7.88 6.03
CA ASP A 319 23.18 -8.62 4.96
C ASP A 319 21.84 -7.97 4.66
N ILE A 320 21.90 -6.81 4.01
CA ILE A 320 20.73 -5.96 3.74
C ILE A 320 19.65 -6.69 2.92
N ALA A 321 20.06 -7.60 2.03
CA ALA A 321 19.13 -8.40 1.25
C ALA A 321 18.32 -9.33 2.16
N LYS A 322 18.98 -9.96 3.12
CA LYS A 322 18.30 -10.77 4.14
C LYS A 322 17.42 -9.93 5.05
N ASP A 323 17.90 -8.78 5.52
CA ASP A 323 17.13 -7.91 6.41
C ASP A 323 15.83 -7.41 5.76
N ILE A 324 15.85 -7.15 4.45
CA ILE A 324 14.63 -6.84 3.67
C ILE A 324 13.66 -8.02 3.69
N GLU A 325 14.12 -9.24 3.38
CA GLU A 325 13.25 -10.42 3.34
C GLU A 325 12.69 -10.76 4.72
N ASP A 326 13.49 -10.61 5.78
CA ASP A 326 13.07 -10.83 7.17
C ASP A 326 11.97 -9.81 7.58
N ASP A 327 12.09 -8.54 7.20
CA ASP A 327 11.08 -7.50 7.52
C ASP A 327 9.79 -7.68 6.69
N ILE A 328 9.89 -8.09 5.41
CA ILE A 328 8.73 -8.47 4.59
C ILE A 328 8.00 -9.66 5.23
N ALA A 329 8.73 -10.69 5.67
CA ALA A 329 8.14 -11.86 6.30
C ALA A 329 7.46 -11.51 7.64
N LEU A 330 8.06 -10.61 8.42
CA LEU A 330 7.45 -10.07 9.64
C LEU A 330 6.11 -9.36 9.33
N GLY A 331 6.05 -8.57 8.27
CA GLY A 331 4.81 -7.92 7.83
C GLY A 331 3.71 -8.93 7.51
N SER A 332 4.02 -9.98 6.74
CA SER A 332 3.07 -11.07 6.46
C SER A 332 2.61 -11.79 7.74
N HIS A 333 3.53 -12.03 8.69
CA HIS A 333 3.20 -12.64 9.98
C HIS A 333 2.27 -11.75 10.83
N ASN A 334 2.54 -10.46 10.88
CA ASN A 334 1.68 -9.49 11.56
C ASN A 334 0.28 -9.44 10.96
N LEU A 335 0.17 -9.47 9.62
CA LEU A 335 -1.12 -9.49 8.94
C LEU A 335 -1.90 -10.78 9.25
N ALA A 336 -1.24 -11.94 9.23
CA ALA A 336 -1.85 -13.20 9.64
C ALA A 336 -2.31 -13.16 11.11
N ARG A 337 -1.56 -12.53 12.01
CA ARG A 337 -1.94 -12.32 13.41
C ARG A 337 -3.18 -11.42 13.52
N ILE A 338 -3.19 -10.26 12.84
CA ILE A 338 -4.33 -9.32 12.82
C ILE A 338 -5.61 -10.05 12.39
N VAL A 339 -5.55 -10.80 11.30
CA VAL A 339 -6.71 -11.54 10.77
C VAL A 339 -7.09 -12.71 11.68
N GLY A 340 -6.09 -13.39 12.26
CA GLY A 340 -6.29 -14.49 13.22
C GLY A 340 -6.98 -14.06 14.51
N THR A 341 -6.71 -12.86 15.03
CA THR A 341 -7.39 -12.29 16.21
C THR A 341 -8.89 -12.06 15.97
N SER A 342 -9.35 -12.06 14.72
CA SER A 342 -10.77 -11.90 14.35
C SER A 342 -11.30 -13.11 13.57
N ASP A 343 -10.83 -14.32 13.92
CA ASP A 343 -11.29 -15.61 13.39
C ASP A 343 -11.22 -15.75 11.86
N GLY A 344 -10.26 -15.08 11.22
CA GLY A 344 -10.10 -15.12 9.77
C GLY A 344 -9.28 -16.29 9.22
N LEU A 345 -8.71 -17.14 10.07
CA LEU A 345 -7.92 -18.31 9.67
C LEU A 345 -8.80 -19.56 9.61
N GLN A 346 -9.05 -20.07 8.41
CA GLN A 346 -9.80 -21.31 8.17
C GLN A 346 -9.00 -22.28 7.31
N VAL A 347 -9.19 -23.58 7.55
CA VAL A 347 -8.64 -24.65 6.72
C VAL A 347 -9.77 -25.60 6.36
N THR A 348 -10.07 -25.70 5.07
CA THR A 348 -11.11 -26.57 4.51
C THR A 348 -10.62 -27.19 3.20
N GLU A 349 -11.36 -28.15 2.65
CA GLU A 349 -11.07 -28.69 1.31
C GLU A 349 -11.31 -27.63 0.22
N ASP A 350 -12.27 -26.70 0.43
CA ASP A 350 -12.52 -25.57 -0.45
C ASP A 350 -11.61 -24.38 -0.10
N ARG A 351 -10.39 -24.45 -0.63
CA ARG A 351 -9.35 -23.44 -0.44
C ARG A 351 -9.76 -22.05 -0.90
N LEU A 352 -10.59 -21.95 -1.95
CA LEU A 352 -11.08 -20.65 -2.43
C LEU A 352 -11.94 -19.98 -1.38
N SER A 353 -12.90 -20.72 -0.79
CA SER A 353 -13.75 -20.19 0.28
C SER A 353 -12.96 -19.84 1.54
N ALA A 354 -12.01 -20.67 1.96
CA ALA A 354 -11.16 -20.39 3.12
C ALA A 354 -10.31 -19.11 2.94
N ASN A 355 -9.69 -18.94 1.77
CA ASN A 355 -8.88 -17.76 1.45
C ASN A 355 -9.75 -16.51 1.21
N HIS A 356 -10.98 -16.69 0.71
CA HIS A 356 -11.94 -15.60 0.61
C HIS A 356 -12.43 -15.14 2.00
N HIS A 357 -12.62 -16.05 2.95
CA HIS A 357 -12.91 -15.72 4.35
C HIS A 357 -11.78 -14.89 4.98
N PHE A 358 -10.51 -15.27 4.76
CA PHE A 358 -9.37 -14.46 5.20
C PHE A 358 -9.47 -13.01 4.70
N ALA A 359 -9.73 -12.83 3.40
CA ALA A 359 -9.87 -11.50 2.81
C ALA A 359 -11.08 -10.73 3.38
N ASN A 360 -12.21 -11.41 3.60
CA ASN A 360 -13.40 -10.80 4.20
C ASN A 360 -13.13 -10.29 5.61
N VAL A 361 -12.50 -11.10 6.46
CA VAL A 361 -12.11 -10.67 7.82
C VAL A 361 -11.10 -9.53 7.75
N LEU A 362 -10.10 -9.63 6.88
CA LEU A 362 -9.10 -8.57 6.72
C LEU A 362 -9.74 -7.23 6.36
N PHE A 363 -10.60 -7.18 5.34
CA PHE A 363 -11.25 -5.93 4.95
C PHE A 363 -12.26 -5.45 5.99
N ASN A 364 -12.84 -6.35 6.79
CA ASN A 364 -13.67 -5.97 7.94
C ASN A 364 -12.86 -5.22 8.99
N VAL A 365 -11.72 -5.78 9.43
CA VAL A 365 -10.87 -5.16 10.46
C VAL A 365 -10.08 -3.96 9.95
N MET A 366 -9.74 -3.90 8.66
CA MET A 366 -9.15 -2.69 8.05
C MET A 366 -10.13 -1.51 8.06
N ARG A 367 -11.45 -1.75 8.01
CA ARG A 367 -12.47 -0.70 7.96
C ARG A 367 -13.06 -0.38 9.33
N GLY A 368 -13.25 -1.38 10.19
CA GLY A 368 -13.82 -1.22 11.55
C GLY A 368 -12.80 -1.20 12.69
N GLY A 369 -11.57 -1.62 12.43
CA GLY A 369 -10.53 -1.84 13.42
C GLY A 369 -10.58 -3.23 14.06
N LEU A 370 -9.59 -3.53 14.89
CA LEU A 370 -9.57 -4.70 15.77
C LEU A 370 -9.05 -4.35 17.17
N PHE A 371 -9.38 -5.20 18.14
CA PHE A 371 -8.76 -5.19 19.45
C PHE A 371 -7.43 -5.96 19.39
N VAL A 372 -6.32 -5.27 19.64
CA VAL A 372 -4.97 -5.79 19.35
C VAL A 372 -4.61 -7.00 20.22
N ASP A 373 -4.98 -6.93 21.50
CA ASP A 373 -4.71 -7.97 22.49
C ASP A 373 -6.02 -8.34 23.22
N ASN A 374 -7.03 -8.69 22.43
CA ASN A 374 -8.37 -9.09 22.89
C ASN A 374 -8.96 -8.14 23.95
N TYR A 375 -8.84 -8.48 25.23
CA TYR A 375 -9.45 -7.75 26.34
C TYR A 375 -8.43 -7.03 27.23
N THR A 376 -7.16 -6.98 26.86
CA THR A 376 -6.15 -6.23 27.59
C THR A 376 -6.34 -4.73 27.39
N VAL A 377 -6.31 -3.96 28.48
CA VAL A 377 -6.40 -2.50 28.48
C VAL A 377 -5.13 -1.88 29.02
N ASP A 378 -4.55 -0.94 28.28
CA ASP A 378 -3.43 -0.10 28.74
C ASP A 378 -3.95 1.09 29.56
N LYS A 379 -3.52 1.19 30.82
CA LYS A 379 -3.94 2.25 31.74
C LYS A 379 -3.62 3.64 31.20
N ALA A 380 -2.44 3.82 30.61
CA ALA A 380 -2.01 5.11 30.11
C ALA A 380 -2.90 5.58 28.95
N ASP A 381 -3.27 4.67 28.05
CA ASP A 381 -4.17 4.92 26.94
C ASP A 381 -5.60 5.21 27.36
N LEU A 382 -6.14 4.45 28.33
CA LEU A 382 -7.44 4.74 28.93
C LEU A 382 -7.45 6.16 29.55
N ILE A 383 -6.42 6.51 30.32
CA ILE A 383 -6.31 7.86 30.91
C ILE A 383 -6.26 8.93 29.82
N ARG A 384 -5.52 8.72 28.72
CA ARG A 384 -5.49 9.66 27.59
C ARG A 384 -6.88 9.83 26.98
N PHE A 385 -7.61 8.74 26.76
CA PHE A 385 -8.99 8.77 26.26
C PHE A 385 -9.91 9.59 27.18
N VAL A 386 -9.94 9.27 28.47
CA VAL A 386 -10.81 9.94 29.45
C VAL A 386 -10.46 11.44 29.55
N LYS A 387 -9.17 11.80 29.56
CA LYS A 387 -8.74 13.21 29.54
C LYS A 387 -9.15 13.96 28.27
N GLY A 388 -9.14 13.27 27.12
CA GLY A 388 -9.61 13.82 25.85
C GLY A 388 -11.11 14.09 25.88
N PHE A 389 -11.88 13.19 26.50
CA PHE A 389 -13.34 13.22 26.50
C PHE A 389 -13.94 14.11 27.60
N ASN A 390 -13.46 13.98 28.84
CA ASN A 390 -13.96 14.73 30.00
C ASN A 390 -12.87 14.93 31.06
N ARG A 391 -12.19 16.09 30.97
CA ARG A 391 -11.12 16.49 31.91
C ARG A 391 -11.61 16.64 33.36
N VAL A 392 -12.85 17.10 33.54
CA VAL A 392 -13.43 17.31 34.88
C VAL A 392 -13.69 15.97 35.55
N GLU A 393 -14.28 15.02 34.81
CA GLU A 393 -14.53 13.68 35.34
C GLU A 393 -13.22 12.95 35.66
N TYR A 394 -12.20 13.07 34.79
CA TYR A 394 -10.86 12.56 35.11
C TYR A 394 -10.34 13.11 36.44
N GLN A 395 -10.43 14.44 36.66
CA GLN A 395 -9.96 15.07 37.90
C GLN A 395 -10.72 14.58 39.14
N ASN A 396 -12.03 14.37 39.02
CA ASN A 396 -12.85 13.85 40.11
C ASN A 396 -12.58 12.38 40.42
N SER A 397 -12.09 11.61 39.44
CA SER A 397 -11.90 10.17 39.51
C SER A 397 -10.41 9.76 39.48
N VAL A 398 -9.47 10.65 39.83
CA VAL A 398 -8.02 10.34 39.81
C VAL A 398 -7.68 9.11 40.67
N ALA A 399 -8.24 9.02 41.88
CA ALA A 399 -7.98 7.90 42.78
C ALA A 399 -8.42 6.55 42.20
N PHE A 400 -9.49 6.53 41.39
CA PHE A 400 -9.91 5.33 40.67
C PHE A 400 -8.85 4.88 39.66
N PHE A 401 -8.36 5.79 38.82
CA PHE A 401 -7.34 5.44 37.83
C PHE A 401 -6.00 5.08 38.48
N GLU A 402 -5.60 5.77 39.55
CA GLU A 402 -4.36 5.45 40.28
C GLU A 402 -4.35 4.03 40.85
N ALA A 403 -5.51 3.53 41.26
CA ALA A 403 -5.67 2.19 41.83
C ALA A 403 -5.63 1.05 40.79
N LEU A 404 -5.75 1.35 39.49
CA LEU A 404 -5.63 0.35 38.43
C LEU A 404 -4.16 -0.05 38.22
N ASP A 405 -3.92 -1.30 37.87
CA ASP A 405 -2.61 -1.76 37.40
C ASP A 405 -2.26 -1.12 36.04
N ASP A 406 -1.00 -1.18 35.61
CA ASP A 406 -0.57 -0.59 34.32
C ASP A 406 -1.26 -1.27 33.11
N SER A 407 -1.58 -2.55 33.26
CA SER A 407 -2.37 -3.33 32.30
C SER A 407 -3.33 -4.26 33.06
N PHE A 408 -4.57 -4.36 32.59
CA PHE A 408 -5.63 -5.15 33.23
C PHE A 408 -6.63 -5.66 32.20
N HIS A 409 -7.49 -6.61 32.61
CA HIS A 409 -8.55 -7.14 31.76
C HIS A 409 -9.74 -6.18 31.71
N TYR A 410 -10.33 -6.00 30.54
CA TYR A 410 -11.45 -5.09 30.30
C TYR A 410 -12.65 -5.33 31.23
N SER A 411 -12.99 -6.59 31.51
CA SER A 411 -14.09 -6.89 32.45
C SER A 411 -13.83 -6.39 33.87
N ASP A 412 -12.56 -6.33 34.30
CA ASP A 412 -12.21 -5.78 35.62
C ASP A 412 -12.40 -4.26 35.65
N LEU A 413 -12.14 -3.57 34.53
CA LEU A 413 -12.42 -2.14 34.39
C LEU A 413 -13.91 -1.84 34.56
N ILE A 414 -14.76 -2.61 33.88
CA ILE A 414 -16.21 -2.42 33.95
C ILE A 414 -16.73 -2.68 35.36
N ALA A 415 -16.34 -3.80 35.97
CA ALA A 415 -16.71 -4.13 37.35
C ALA A 415 -16.22 -3.07 38.35
N ALA A 416 -15.00 -2.57 38.19
CA ALA A 416 -14.46 -1.51 39.05
C ALA A 416 -15.22 -0.20 38.88
N ALA A 417 -15.57 0.18 37.65
CA ALA A 417 -16.33 1.40 37.37
C ALA A 417 -17.76 1.33 37.95
N GLU A 418 -18.40 0.16 37.89
CA GLU A 418 -19.72 -0.07 38.50
C GLU A 418 -19.73 0.20 40.01
N LEU A 419 -18.72 -0.28 40.74
CA LEU A 419 -18.60 -0.11 42.20
C LEU A 419 -18.52 1.36 42.65
N THR A 420 -18.14 2.27 41.75
CA THR A 420 -18.07 3.70 42.07
C THR A 420 -19.43 4.38 42.18
N ASN A 421 -20.49 3.79 41.62
CA ASN A 421 -21.81 4.41 41.44
C ASN A 421 -21.76 5.80 40.74
N ASN A 422 -20.73 6.05 39.94
CA ASN A 422 -20.58 7.27 39.16
C ASN A 422 -20.94 7.00 37.69
N ALA A 423 -22.13 7.45 37.29
CA ALA A 423 -22.65 7.23 35.93
C ALA A 423 -21.76 7.84 34.82
N SER A 424 -21.09 8.97 35.10
CA SER A 424 -20.18 9.59 34.13
C SER A 424 -18.95 8.72 33.90
N LEU A 425 -18.36 8.20 34.98
CA LEU A 425 -17.19 7.31 34.90
C LEU A 425 -17.55 5.97 34.25
N GLN A 426 -18.66 5.36 34.66
CA GLN A 426 -19.18 4.12 34.06
C GLN A 426 -19.36 4.27 32.56
N ARG A 427 -20.00 5.36 32.11
CA ARG A 427 -20.19 5.64 30.68
C ARG A 427 -18.85 5.77 29.94
N LEU A 428 -17.87 6.46 30.51
CA LEU A 428 -16.55 6.62 29.88
C LEU A 428 -15.81 5.28 29.78
N CYS A 429 -15.87 4.44 30.81
CA CYS A 429 -15.29 3.10 30.79
C CYS A 429 -15.99 2.20 29.75
N MET A 430 -17.32 2.28 29.65
CA MET A 430 -18.09 1.54 28.65
C MET A 430 -17.86 2.03 27.22
N GLU A 431 -17.68 3.32 26.97
CA GLU A 431 -17.41 3.84 25.62
C GLU A 431 -15.95 3.63 25.16
N TYR A 432 -15.06 3.19 26.05
CA TYR A 432 -13.66 2.95 25.71
C TYR A 432 -13.50 1.66 24.87
N LEU A 433 -13.11 1.84 23.62
CA LEU A 433 -12.82 0.78 22.66
C LEU A 433 -11.35 0.89 22.21
N PRO A 434 -10.42 0.05 22.71
CA PRO A 434 -8.99 0.09 22.35
C PRO A 434 -8.74 -0.53 20.96
N LEU A 435 -9.40 0.01 19.94
CA LEU A 435 -9.25 -0.45 18.56
C LEU A 435 -8.02 0.16 17.89
N SER A 436 -7.42 -0.60 16.97
CA SER A 436 -6.37 -0.16 16.06
C SER A 436 -6.68 -0.62 14.63
N PHE A 437 -5.78 -0.33 13.67
CA PHE A 437 -5.80 -0.81 12.28
C PHE A 437 -6.94 -0.30 11.37
N SER A 438 -7.96 0.36 11.92
CA SER A 438 -9.04 0.93 11.12
C SER A 438 -8.54 2.07 10.23
N ARG A 439 -9.10 2.19 9.04
CA ARG A 439 -8.95 3.32 8.12
C ARG A 439 -10.23 3.55 7.34
N ARG A 440 -10.43 4.79 6.87
CA ARG A 440 -11.49 5.05 5.89
C ARG A 440 -11.18 4.37 4.56
N HIS A 441 -12.22 3.89 3.88
CA HIS A 441 -12.12 3.13 2.63
C HIS A 441 -12.06 4.04 1.39
N GLY A 442 -11.20 5.05 1.44
CA GLY A 442 -10.83 5.87 0.29
C GLY A 442 -9.75 5.18 -0.55
N ASP A 443 -9.90 5.26 -1.87
CA ASP A 443 -8.96 4.73 -2.85
C ASP A 443 -9.23 5.37 -4.24
N PRO A 444 -8.39 5.16 -5.26
CA PRO A 444 -8.58 5.72 -6.60
C PRO A 444 -9.91 5.44 -7.28
N SER A 445 -10.59 4.32 -6.95
CA SER A 445 -11.94 4.00 -7.45
C SER A 445 -13.06 4.62 -6.62
N ARG A 446 -12.72 5.17 -5.45
CA ARG A 446 -13.61 5.89 -4.52
C ARG A 446 -13.01 7.25 -4.13
N PRO A 447 -12.67 8.12 -5.11
CA PRO A 447 -11.87 9.33 -4.88
C PRO A 447 -12.56 10.39 -4.02
N TRP A 448 -13.89 10.29 -3.82
CA TRP A 448 -14.65 11.16 -2.91
C TRP A 448 -14.41 10.84 -1.43
N ASN A 449 -13.81 9.69 -1.10
CA ASN A 449 -13.44 9.32 0.26
C ASN A 449 -11.95 9.62 0.49
N LYS A 450 -11.64 10.55 1.40
CA LYS A 450 -10.27 10.74 1.89
C LYS A 450 -9.94 9.63 2.90
N PHE A 451 -8.81 8.95 2.72
CA PHE A 451 -8.30 7.94 3.64
C PHE A 451 -7.05 8.43 4.35
N ALA A 452 -6.82 7.91 5.56
CA ALA A 452 -5.56 8.02 6.29
C ALA A 452 -5.38 6.76 7.15
N ILE A 453 -4.18 6.20 7.14
CA ILE A 453 -3.84 4.92 7.78
C ILE A 453 -3.01 5.21 9.02
N GLN A 454 -3.71 5.60 10.07
CA GLN A 454 -3.09 6.00 11.33
C GLN A 454 -3.00 4.80 12.27
N VAL A 455 -1.98 3.97 12.07
CA VAL A 455 -1.73 2.77 12.87
C VAL A 455 -0.49 2.90 13.77
N LYS A 456 0.22 4.01 13.66
CA LYS A 456 1.45 4.32 14.41
C LYS A 456 1.41 5.72 15.00
N GLN A 457 2.08 5.89 16.13
CA GLN A 457 2.46 7.18 16.71
C GLN A 457 3.74 7.71 16.02
N ASP A 458 4.11 8.95 16.34
CA ASP A 458 5.31 9.61 15.78
C ASP A 458 6.62 8.87 16.14
N ASP A 459 6.65 8.15 17.27
CA ASP A 459 7.78 7.32 17.70
C ASP A 459 7.78 5.91 17.08
N GLY A 460 6.84 5.62 16.19
CA GLY A 460 6.67 4.33 15.52
C GLY A 460 5.90 3.28 16.32
N SER A 461 5.57 3.54 17.59
CA SER A 461 4.76 2.62 18.41
C SER A 461 3.32 2.55 17.92
N GLN A 462 2.60 1.50 18.29
CA GLN A 462 1.22 1.29 17.84
C GLN A 462 0.28 2.42 18.31
N LEU A 463 -0.58 2.88 17.41
CA LEU A 463 -1.65 3.82 17.72
C LEU A 463 -2.98 3.08 17.86
N LEU A 464 -3.63 3.26 19.01
CA LEU A 464 -5.03 2.89 19.20
C LEU A 464 -5.89 4.04 18.69
N ASN A 465 -6.55 3.87 17.55
CA ASN A 465 -7.44 4.87 17.00
C ASN A 465 -8.47 4.21 16.08
N PHE A 466 -9.64 4.84 16.01
CA PHE A 466 -10.63 4.51 15.01
C PHE A 466 -11.44 5.71 14.54
N GLU A 467 -11.80 5.66 13.26
CA GLU A 467 -12.82 6.52 12.68
C GLU A 467 -13.59 5.79 11.59
N GLY A 468 -14.87 6.09 11.46
CA GLY A 468 -15.68 5.52 10.39
C GLY A 468 -17.04 6.18 10.29
N ASN A 469 -17.58 6.19 9.08
CA ASN A 469 -18.97 6.57 8.86
C ASN A 469 -19.87 5.62 9.66
N TRP A 470 -20.97 6.16 10.16
CA TRP A 470 -21.89 5.47 11.08
C TRP A 470 -22.24 4.04 10.63
N ARG A 471 -22.86 3.91 9.46
CA ARG A 471 -23.25 2.61 8.90
C ARG A 471 -22.06 1.67 8.76
N ASP A 472 -20.98 2.17 8.18
CA ASP A 472 -19.85 1.34 7.78
C ASP A 472 -19.18 0.70 9.00
N ILE A 473 -18.93 1.50 10.05
CA ILE A 473 -18.21 1.03 11.24
C ILE A 473 -19.07 0.11 12.10
N PHE A 474 -20.36 0.43 12.31
CA PHE A 474 -21.24 -0.42 13.11
C PHE A 474 -21.54 -1.76 12.41
N GLN A 475 -21.62 -1.80 11.08
CA GLN A 475 -21.67 -3.06 10.34
C GLN A 475 -20.39 -3.90 10.54
N ASN A 476 -19.21 -3.28 10.57
CA ASN A 476 -17.99 -4.04 10.81
C ASN A 476 -17.88 -4.55 12.25
N TRP A 477 -18.38 -3.77 13.20
CA TRP A 477 -18.41 -4.12 14.61
C TRP A 477 -19.38 -5.25 14.92
N GLU A 478 -20.47 -5.40 14.16
CA GLU A 478 -21.34 -6.59 14.25
C GLU A 478 -20.56 -7.88 13.99
N ALA A 479 -19.76 -7.93 12.92
CA ALA A 479 -18.93 -9.11 12.66
C ALA A 479 -17.82 -9.28 13.73
N LEU A 480 -17.20 -8.16 14.16
CA LEU A 480 -16.13 -8.18 15.17
C LEU A 480 -16.62 -8.63 16.55
N SER A 481 -17.86 -8.30 16.94
CA SER A 481 -18.42 -8.67 18.24
C SER A 481 -18.59 -10.18 18.40
N ILE A 482 -18.72 -10.93 17.30
CA ILE A 482 -18.76 -12.40 17.33
C ILE A 482 -17.42 -12.96 17.84
N SER A 483 -16.30 -12.40 17.35
CA SER A 483 -14.95 -12.80 17.80
C SER A 483 -14.62 -12.26 19.18
N ILE A 484 -15.14 -11.08 19.53
CA ILE A 484 -14.80 -10.37 20.77
C ILE A 484 -16.09 -9.95 21.54
N PRO A 485 -16.84 -10.92 22.10
CA PRO A 485 -18.19 -10.68 22.63
C PRO A 485 -18.26 -9.73 23.83
N ASN A 486 -17.26 -9.68 24.71
CA ASN A 486 -17.35 -8.82 25.90
C ASN A 486 -17.43 -7.32 25.59
N TYR A 487 -17.08 -6.88 24.38
CA TYR A 487 -17.23 -5.47 23.98
C TYR A 487 -18.59 -5.13 23.37
N VAL A 488 -19.53 -6.07 23.24
CA VAL A 488 -20.84 -5.79 22.62
C VAL A 488 -21.60 -4.68 23.35
N GLU A 489 -21.57 -4.68 24.69
CA GLU A 489 -22.21 -3.63 25.48
C GLU A 489 -21.50 -2.27 25.35
N SER A 490 -20.18 -2.28 25.13
CA SER A 490 -19.42 -1.07 24.77
C SER A 490 -19.81 -0.53 23.40
N MET A 491 -20.00 -1.41 22.41
CA MET A 491 -20.46 -1.03 21.07
C MET A 491 -21.89 -0.45 21.12
N ILE A 492 -22.79 -1.07 21.88
CA ILE A 492 -24.15 -0.56 22.14
C ILE A 492 -24.07 0.80 22.83
N SER A 493 -23.25 0.93 23.88
CA SER A 493 -23.07 2.19 24.61
C SER A 493 -22.59 3.30 23.67
N LYS A 494 -21.59 3.01 22.83
CA LYS A 494 -21.07 3.95 21.83
C LYS A 494 -22.15 4.36 20.83
N PHE A 495 -22.98 3.42 20.37
CA PHE A 495 -24.10 3.69 19.46
C PHE A 495 -25.14 4.59 20.11
N VAL A 496 -25.69 4.18 21.25
CA VAL A 496 -26.84 4.85 21.89
C VAL A 496 -26.44 6.21 22.44
N ASN A 497 -25.24 6.36 23.02
CA ASN A 497 -24.78 7.65 23.54
C ASN A 497 -24.41 8.66 22.45
N ALA A 498 -24.16 8.18 21.22
CA ALA A 498 -23.92 9.03 20.05
C ALA A 498 -25.20 9.37 19.27
N SER A 499 -26.32 8.69 19.56
CA SER A 499 -27.62 9.04 18.97
C SER A 499 -28.18 10.33 19.57
N THR A 500 -28.87 11.10 18.73
CA THR A 500 -29.49 12.37 19.10
C THR A 500 -30.85 12.14 19.78
N ALA A 501 -31.29 13.10 20.58
CA ALA A 501 -32.55 13.01 21.32
C ALA A 501 -33.81 12.91 20.43
N ASP A 502 -33.72 13.36 19.18
CA ASP A 502 -34.77 13.26 18.15
C ASP A 502 -34.72 11.95 17.35
N GLY A 503 -33.86 10.99 17.75
CA GLY A 503 -33.84 9.64 17.20
C GLY A 503 -32.99 9.49 15.94
N TYR A 504 -31.93 10.27 15.80
CA TYR A 504 -30.98 10.19 14.69
C TYR A 504 -29.54 10.09 15.20
N ASN A 505 -28.56 10.39 14.35
CA ASN A 505 -27.15 10.29 14.68
C ASN A 505 -26.28 11.17 13.79
N PRO A 506 -25.06 11.53 14.25
CA PRO A 506 -24.03 12.13 13.42
C PRO A 506 -23.59 11.18 12.29
N TYR A 507 -22.93 11.74 11.27
CA TYR A 507 -22.44 10.98 10.12
C TYR A 507 -21.25 10.08 10.48
N ARG A 508 -20.35 10.53 11.36
CA ARG A 508 -19.10 9.84 11.67
C ARG A 508 -18.93 9.62 13.17
N ILE A 509 -18.39 8.45 13.51
CA ILE A 509 -17.93 8.08 14.85
C ILE A 509 -16.40 8.06 14.85
N THR A 510 -15.80 8.54 15.94
CA THR A 510 -14.35 8.47 16.16
C THR A 510 -14.04 8.04 17.59
N ARG A 511 -12.76 7.70 17.84
CA ARG A 511 -12.26 7.52 19.21
C ARG A 511 -12.51 8.76 20.08
N ALA A 512 -12.38 9.96 19.52
CA ALA A 512 -12.57 11.22 20.24
C ALA A 512 -14.05 11.58 20.48
N GLY A 513 -14.99 10.95 19.77
CA GLY A 513 -16.41 11.24 19.88
C GLY A 513 -17.15 11.05 18.56
N ILE A 514 -17.66 12.15 18.02
CA ILE A 514 -18.52 12.19 16.85
C ILE A 514 -18.17 13.37 15.96
N ASP A 515 -18.43 13.25 14.66
CA ASP A 515 -18.40 14.38 13.72
C ASP A 515 -19.68 14.44 12.90
N TRP A 516 -20.18 15.65 12.69
CA TRP A 516 -21.29 15.93 11.81
C TRP A 516 -20.82 16.73 10.59
N GLU A 517 -21.49 16.52 9.46
CA GLU A 517 -21.21 17.26 8.24
C GLU A 517 -21.53 18.74 8.40
N LYS A 518 -20.80 19.58 7.67
CA LYS A 518 -21.05 21.03 7.57
C LYS A 518 -21.25 21.36 6.10
N PRO A 519 -22.28 22.16 5.75
CA PRO A 519 -22.48 22.56 4.37
C PRO A 519 -21.31 23.44 3.91
N GLU A 520 -20.83 23.20 2.69
CA GLU A 520 -19.83 24.04 2.05
C GLU A 520 -20.41 25.45 1.82
N PRO A 521 -19.81 26.52 2.37
CA PRO A 521 -20.44 27.86 2.38
C PRO A 521 -20.80 28.42 1.00
N ASN A 522 -20.12 27.96 -0.05
CA ASN A 522 -20.26 28.48 -1.42
C ASN A 522 -20.93 27.49 -2.38
N ASP A 523 -21.35 26.32 -1.93
CA ASP A 523 -22.09 25.35 -2.75
C ASP A 523 -23.59 25.46 -2.44
N PRO A 524 -24.41 25.99 -3.37
CA PRO A 524 -25.85 26.16 -3.15
C PRO A 524 -26.60 24.83 -3.01
N TRP A 525 -25.95 23.69 -3.30
CA TRP A 525 -26.52 22.35 -3.16
C TRP A 525 -26.02 21.61 -1.90
N ALA A 526 -25.07 22.20 -1.17
CA ALA A 526 -24.59 21.61 0.07
C ALA A 526 -25.67 21.72 1.16
N SER A 527 -26.15 20.56 1.59
CA SER A 527 -27.11 20.42 2.69
C SER A 527 -26.64 19.32 3.64
N ILE A 528 -27.20 19.30 4.84
CA ILE A 528 -26.97 18.25 5.84
C ILE A 528 -28.29 17.55 6.13
N GLY A 529 -28.21 16.31 6.62
CA GLY A 529 -29.39 15.55 7.00
C GLY A 529 -29.03 14.29 7.75
N TYR A 530 -30.06 13.46 7.96
CA TYR A 530 -29.94 12.16 8.59
C TYR A 530 -30.39 11.07 7.62
N TRP A 531 -29.66 9.96 7.62
CA TRP A 531 -30.02 8.78 6.84
C TRP A 531 -31.03 7.94 7.63
N GLY A 532 -32.18 7.64 7.00
CA GLY A 532 -33.28 6.94 7.65
C GLY A 532 -32.98 5.48 8.04
N ASP A 533 -31.94 4.87 7.48
CA ASP A 533 -31.54 3.49 7.80
C ASP A 533 -30.60 3.40 9.01
N HIS A 534 -29.96 4.50 9.44
CA HIS A 534 -28.84 4.47 10.39
C HIS A 534 -29.16 3.99 11.82
N GLN A 535 -30.42 3.98 12.25
CA GLN A 535 -30.75 3.65 13.63
C GLN A 535 -31.14 2.17 13.83
N ILE A 536 -32.28 1.76 13.26
CA ILE A 536 -32.99 0.58 13.74
C ILE A 536 -32.22 -0.72 13.51
N ILE A 537 -31.82 -1.01 12.26
CA ILE A 537 -31.27 -2.33 11.93
C ILE A 537 -29.89 -2.54 12.57
N TYR A 538 -29.03 -1.52 12.54
CA TYR A 538 -27.67 -1.62 13.08
C TYR A 538 -27.66 -1.76 14.60
N LEU A 539 -28.54 -1.05 15.32
CA LEU A 539 -28.71 -1.25 16.76
C LEU A 539 -29.29 -2.63 17.06
N LEU A 540 -30.32 -3.06 16.33
CA LEU A 540 -30.97 -4.35 16.55
C LEU A 540 -29.96 -5.51 16.47
N LYS A 541 -29.03 -5.48 15.52
CA LYS A 541 -28.00 -6.54 15.38
C LYS A 541 -27.08 -6.68 16.59
N PHE A 542 -26.89 -5.63 17.38
CA PHE A 542 -26.16 -5.73 18.65
C PHE A 542 -27.04 -6.19 19.82
N LEU A 543 -28.35 -5.97 19.75
CA LEU A 543 -29.30 -6.34 20.80
C LEU A 543 -29.76 -7.81 20.72
N GLU A 544 -29.70 -8.39 19.51
CA GLU A 544 -29.89 -9.83 19.25
C GLU A 544 -28.72 -10.66 19.80
#